data_AF-A0A354REE2-F1
#
_entry.id   AF-A0A354REE2-F1
#
_cell.length_a   1.000
_cell.length_b   1.000
_cell.length_c   1.000
_cell.angle_alpha   90.00
_cell.angle_beta   90.00
_cell.angle_gamma   90.00
#
_symmetry.space_group_name_H-M   'P 1'
#
loop_
_entity.id
_entity.type
_entity.pdbx_description
1 polymer ?
#
loop_
_entity_poly.entity_id
_entity_poly.type
_entity_poly.pdbx_seq_one_letter_code
_entity_poly.pdbx_strand_id
1 'polypeptide(L)'
;MKVIEIKRCLSLLSGLILAATIWAVSLELISDRPVPNAIFAQSIIERKMEAAEKPGKASKTLVVGGSNVAFGIDTVRMSRTIGEEFVNFGCIAGIGPEIILSAL
;
A
#
# COMPACT_ATOMS: atom_id res chain seq x y z
N MET A 1 41.53 29.35 -1.52
CA MET A 1 40.44 28.92 -0.61
C MET A 1 40.95 29.05 0.82
N LYS A 2 40.25 29.77 1.70
CA LYS A 2 40.71 29.96 3.09
C LYS A 2 40.69 28.60 3.81
N VAL A 3 41.61 28.37 4.76
CA VAL A 3 41.68 27.12 5.56
C VAL A 3 40.33 26.75 6.19
N ILE A 4 39.52 27.76 6.55
CA ILE A 4 38.17 27.61 7.10
C ILE A 4 37.19 27.01 6.08
N GLU A 5 37.29 27.36 4.81
CA GLU A 5 36.43 26.85 3.73
C GLU A 5 36.76 25.39 3.41
N ILE A 6 38.05 25.03 3.43
CA ILE A 6 38.51 23.64 3.26
C ILE A 6 37.92 22.74 4.36
N LYS A 7 37.97 23.19 5.62
CA LYS A 7 37.38 22.43 6.75
C LYS A 7 35.88 22.21 6.59
N ARG A 8 35.13 23.24 6.16
CA ARG A 8 33.68 23.13 5.93
C ARG A 8 33.34 22.17 4.81
N CYS A 9 34.06 22.22 3.69
CA CYS A 9 33.90 21.26 2.59
C CYS A 9 34.16 19.82 3.05
N LEU A 10 35.24 19.60 3.82
CA LEU A 10 35.56 18.28 4.35
C LEU A 10 34.47 17.75 5.29
N SER A 11 33.93 18.59 6.17
CA SER A 11 32.81 18.21 7.07
C SER A 11 31.52 17.89 6.31
N LEU A 12 31.21 18.62 5.24
CA LEU A 12 30.05 18.34 4.41
C LEU A 12 30.20 17.02 3.67
N LEU A 13 31.36 16.79 3.05
CA LEU A 13 31.67 15.55 2.34
C LEU A 13 31.64 14.35 3.28
N SER A 14 32.21 14.46 4.48
CA SER A 14 32.17 13.37 5.45
C SER A 14 30.74 13.07 5.94
N GLY A 15 29.92 14.10 6.14
CA GLY A 15 28.51 13.93 6.48
C GLY A 15 27.70 13.24 5.38
N LEU A 16 27.92 13.62 4.12
CA LEU A 16 27.26 12.99 2.96
C LEU A 16 27.67 11.52 2.80
N ILE A 17 28.97 11.23 2.94
CA ILE A 17 29.48 9.85 2.88
C ILE A 17 28.86 9.01 3.99
N LEU A 18 28.81 9.54 5.22
CA LEU A 18 28.22 8.83 6.36
C LEU A 18 26.73 8.55 6.13
N ALA A 19 25.97 9.55 5.67
CA ALA A 19 24.55 9.40 5.38
C ALA A 19 24.29 8.36 4.28
N ALA A 20 25.05 8.42 3.18
CA ALA A 20 24.94 7.46 2.08
C ALA A 20 25.28 6.03 2.53
N THR A 21 26.30 5.88 3.40
CA THR A 21 26.70 4.58 3.94
C THR A 21 25.61 4.01 4.84
N ILE A 22 25.07 4.81 5.77
CA ILE A 22 23.97 4.39 6.65
C ILE A 22 22.75 3.98 5.83
N TRP A 23 22.42 4.76 4.80
CA TRP A 23 21.31 4.46 3.90
C TRP A 23 21.52 3.14 3.15
N ALA A 24 22.69 2.94 2.54
CA ALA A 24 23.01 1.71 1.81
C ALA A 24 22.97 0.47 2.71
N VAL A 25 23.59 0.54 3.89
CA VAL A 25 23.56 -0.56 4.88
C VAL A 25 22.13 -0.83 5.36
N SER A 26 21.33 0.22 5.58
CA SER A 26 19.93 0.04 5.98
C SER A 26 19.12 -0.64 4.89
N LEU A 27 19.32 -0.25 3.62
CA LEU A 27 18.68 -0.90 2.47
C LEU A 27 19.10 -2.36 2.35
N GLU A 28 20.38 -2.67 2.49
CA GLU A 28 20.90 -4.03 2.44
C GLU A 28 20.30 -4.90 3.55
N LEU A 29 20.23 -4.38 4.78
CA LEU A 29 19.63 -5.04 5.95
C LEU A 29 18.12 -5.33 5.82
N ILE A 30 17.41 -4.58 4.97
CA ILE A 30 15.99 -4.76 4.74
C ILE A 30 15.68 -5.32 3.34
N SER A 31 16.69 -5.55 2.49
CA SER A 31 16.49 -5.95 1.09
C SER A 31 15.98 -7.39 0.95
N ASP A 32 16.40 -8.25 1.87
CA ASP A 32 16.06 -9.67 1.99
C ASP A 32 14.91 -9.91 2.98
N ARG A 33 14.58 -8.89 3.78
CA ARG A 33 13.41 -8.90 4.64
C ARG A 33 12.25 -8.42 3.79
N PRO A 34 11.20 -9.23 3.53
CA PRO A 34 10.00 -8.67 2.94
C PRO A 34 9.57 -7.52 3.86
N VAL A 35 9.63 -6.28 3.34
CA VAL A 35 8.99 -5.12 3.96
C VAL A 35 7.63 -5.66 4.35
N PRO A 36 7.29 -5.78 5.65
CA PRO A 36 6.24 -6.68 6.11
C PRO A 36 5.06 -6.46 5.19
N ASN A 37 4.88 -7.36 4.21
CA ASN A 37 4.03 -7.13 3.03
C ASN A 37 2.77 -6.62 3.64
N ALA A 38 2.42 -5.34 3.46
CA ALA A 38 1.52 -4.64 4.39
C ALA A 38 0.43 -5.63 4.77
N ILE A 39 0.49 -6.24 5.95
CA ILE A 39 -0.16 -7.56 6.14
C ILE A 39 -1.67 -7.41 5.90
N PHE A 40 -2.13 -6.18 6.13
CA PHE A 40 -3.35 -5.57 5.66
C PHE A 40 -3.61 -5.69 4.14
N ALA A 41 -2.74 -5.20 3.27
CA ALA A 41 -2.87 -5.30 1.82
C ALA A 41 -2.93 -6.73 1.29
N GLN A 42 -2.04 -7.62 1.77
CA GLN A 42 -2.01 -9.00 1.31
C GLN A 42 -3.26 -9.77 1.76
N SER A 43 -3.68 -9.63 3.02
CA SER A 43 -4.93 -10.23 3.51
C SER A 43 -6.18 -9.65 2.84
N ILE A 44 -6.13 -8.40 2.39
CA ILE A 44 -7.17 -7.76 1.58
C ILE A 44 -7.27 -8.42 0.21
N ILE A 45 -6.14 -8.57 -0.48
CA ILE A 45 -6.08 -9.23 -1.80
C ILE A 45 -6.60 -10.67 -1.67
N GLU A 46 -6.11 -11.41 -0.68
CA GLU A 46 -6.54 -12.80 -0.42
C GLU A 46 -8.05 -12.90 -0.18
N ARG A 47 -8.64 -12.04 0.66
CA ARG A 47 -10.09 -12.03 0.87
C ARG A 47 -10.88 -11.69 -0.38
N LYS A 48 -10.37 -10.79 -1.22
CA LYS A 48 -11.03 -10.46 -2.50
C LYS A 48 -10.94 -11.61 -3.50
N MET A 49 -9.80 -12.31 -3.55
CA MET A 49 -9.63 -13.51 -4.35
C MET A 49 -10.55 -14.63 -3.86
N GLU A 50 -10.63 -14.88 -2.56
CA GLU A 50 -11.59 -15.84 -1.97
C GLU A 50 -13.05 -15.49 -2.32
N ALA A 51 -13.42 -14.21 -2.28
CA ALA A 51 -14.77 -13.77 -2.66
C ALA A 51 -15.06 -13.93 -4.14
N ALA A 52 -14.06 -13.74 -5.02
CA ALA A 52 -14.16 -13.92 -6.46
C ALA A 52 -14.17 -15.40 -6.88
N GLU A 53 -13.42 -16.25 -6.17
CA GLU A 53 -13.26 -17.68 -6.48
C GLU A 53 -14.37 -18.56 -5.88
N LYS A 54 -15.17 -18.04 -4.93
CA LYS A 54 -16.30 -18.78 -4.32
C LYS A 54 -17.27 -19.32 -5.39
N PRO A 55 -17.34 -20.65 -5.60
CA PRO A 55 -18.19 -21.21 -6.64
C PRO A 55 -19.67 -21.15 -6.23
N GLY A 56 -20.53 -20.73 -7.16
CA GLY A 56 -21.92 -21.21 -7.19
C GLY A 56 -23.04 -20.30 -6.70
N LYS A 57 -22.88 -19.00 -6.43
CA LYS A 57 -24.05 -18.13 -6.16
C LYS A 57 -23.91 -16.72 -6.73
N ALA A 58 -24.90 -16.37 -7.56
CA ALA A 58 -25.24 -15.06 -8.11
C ALA A 58 -24.16 -14.36 -8.99
N SER A 59 -24.63 -13.65 -10.02
CA SER A 59 -23.80 -12.66 -10.71
C SER A 59 -23.35 -11.63 -9.67
N LYS A 60 -22.04 -11.41 -9.54
CA LYS A 60 -21.48 -10.41 -8.64
C LYS A 60 -21.09 -9.19 -9.45
N THR A 61 -21.47 -8.01 -8.97
CA THR A 61 -21.06 -6.76 -9.58
C THR A 61 -19.79 -6.26 -8.91
N LEU A 62 -18.68 -6.30 -9.66
CA LEU A 62 -17.37 -5.82 -9.21
C LEU A 62 -17.19 -4.34 -9.59
N VAL A 63 -16.95 -3.49 -8.59
CA VAL A 63 -16.66 -2.06 -8.80
C VAL A 63 -15.16 -1.82 -8.63
N VAL A 64 -14.48 -1.39 -9.70
CA VAL A 64 -13.02 -1.18 -9.74
C VAL A 64 -12.70 0.30 -9.84
N GLY A 65 -11.77 0.81 -9.03
CA GLY A 65 -11.32 2.20 -9.13
C GLY A 65 -10.28 2.61 -8.09
N GLY A 66 -10.12 3.91 -7.89
CA GLY A 66 -9.12 4.49 -7.00
C GLY A 66 -9.58 4.60 -5.54
N SER A 67 -9.09 5.63 -4.84
CA SER A 67 -9.53 5.99 -3.48
C SER A 67 -11.05 6.22 -3.38
N ASN A 68 -11.68 6.71 -4.45
CA ASN A 68 -13.13 6.86 -4.54
C ASN A 68 -13.90 5.54 -4.38
N VAL A 69 -13.36 4.42 -4.88
CA VAL A 69 -13.95 3.08 -4.74
C VAL A 69 -13.59 2.46 -3.39
N ALA A 70 -12.40 2.77 -2.86
CA ALA A 70 -11.97 2.31 -1.53
C ALA A 70 -12.79 2.92 -0.38
N PHE A 71 -13.13 4.22 -0.47
CA PHE A 71 -13.78 4.96 0.62
C PHE A 71 -15.21 5.41 0.34
N GLY A 72 -15.55 5.62 -0.93
CA GLY A 72 -16.79 6.31 -1.32
C GLY A 72 -17.97 5.40 -1.63
N ILE A 73 -17.74 4.09 -1.82
CA ILE A 73 -18.79 3.15 -2.25
C ILE A 73 -19.15 2.20 -1.12
N ASP A 74 -20.37 2.34 -0.62
CA ASP A 74 -21.00 1.41 0.34
C ASP A 74 -21.64 0.24 -0.41
N THR A 75 -20.84 -0.79 -0.67
CA THR A 75 -21.29 -2.00 -1.38
C THR A 75 -22.33 -2.81 -0.61
N VAL A 76 -22.40 -2.69 0.73
CA VAL A 76 -23.44 -3.35 1.54
C VAL A 76 -24.80 -2.74 1.24
N ARG A 77 -24.88 -1.40 1.26
CA ARG A 77 -26.11 -0.68 0.95
C ARG A 77 -26.55 -0.96 -0.48
N MET A 78 -25.63 -0.96 -1.44
CA MET A 78 -25.93 -1.33 -2.83
C MET A 78 -26.49 -2.74 -2.92
N SER A 79 -25.85 -3.71 -2.25
CA SER A 79 -26.30 -5.11 -2.28
C SER A 79 -27.71 -5.28 -1.73
N ARG A 80 -28.03 -4.59 -0.63
CA ARG A 80 -29.39 -4.60 -0.05
C ARG A 80 -30.44 -3.92 -0.92
N THR A 81 -30.05 -2.88 -1.65
CA THR A 81 -30.98 -2.07 -2.45
C THR A 81 -31.30 -2.72 -3.78
N ILE A 82 -30.29 -3.30 -4.44
CA ILE A 82 -30.40 -3.85 -5.79
C ILE A 82 -30.75 -5.35 -5.74
N GLY A 83 -30.44 -6.04 -4.62
CA GLY A 83 -30.67 -7.47 -4.47
C GLY A 83 -29.61 -8.33 -5.15
N GLU A 84 -28.49 -7.73 -5.54
CA GLU A 84 -27.32 -8.39 -6.14
C GLU A 84 -26.10 -8.25 -5.22
N GLU A 85 -25.11 -9.12 -5.35
CA GLU A 85 -23.90 -9.04 -4.54
C GLU A 85 -22.92 -8.02 -5.17
N PHE A 86 -22.60 -6.96 -4.43
CA PHE A 86 -21.60 -5.97 -4.83
C PHE A 86 -20.30 -6.15 -4.07
N VAL A 87 -19.19 -6.11 -4.80
CA VAL A 87 -17.84 -6.15 -4.24
C VAL A 87 -17.05 -4.97 -4.79
N ASN A 88 -16.28 -4.27 -3.95
CA ASN A 88 -15.41 -3.18 -4.39
C ASN A 88 -13.96 -3.68 -4.55
N PHE A 89 -13.20 -3.09 -5.46
CA PHE A 89 -11.75 -3.21 -5.59
C PHE A 89 -11.19 -1.79 -5.77
N GLY A 90 -10.79 -1.18 -4.65
CA GLY A 90 -10.18 0.15 -4.64
C GLY A 90 -8.66 0.04 -4.60
N CYS A 91 -7.96 0.69 -5.53
CA CYS A 91 -6.51 0.80 -5.58
C CYS A 91 -6.09 2.21 -5.15
N ILE A 92 -5.41 2.34 -4.01
CA ILE A 92 -4.93 3.64 -3.53
C ILE A 92 -3.51 3.84 -4.06
N ALA A 93 -3.29 4.86 -4.88
CA ALA A 93 -1.95 5.27 -5.27
C ALA A 93 -1.26 5.99 -4.09
N GLY A 94 -0.32 5.33 -3.40
CA GLY A 94 0.52 5.92 -2.34
C GLY A 94 0.98 4.96 -1.23
N ILE A 95 1.75 5.47 -0.25
CA ILE A 95 2.20 4.77 0.99
C ILE A 95 1.07 4.79 2.07
N GLY A 96 -0.19 4.80 1.64
CA GLY A 96 -1.33 4.80 2.56
C GLY A 96 -1.76 3.38 2.87
N PRO A 97 -2.20 3.07 4.10
CA PRO A 97 -2.78 1.76 4.38
C PRO A 97 -4.01 1.55 3.50
N GLU A 98 -4.10 0.37 2.88
CA GLU A 98 -5.30 -0.07 2.18
C GLU A 98 -6.40 -0.32 3.22
N ILE A 99 -7.49 0.44 3.15
CA ILE A 99 -8.63 0.36 4.07
C ILE A 99 -9.82 -0.19 3.30
N ILE A 100 -10.50 -1.20 3.84
CA ILE A 100 -11.80 -1.65 3.34
C ILE A 100 -12.82 -1.64 4.47
N LEU A 101 -13.95 -0.99 4.18
CA LEU A 101 -15.19 -1.11 4.93
C LEU A 101 -16.03 -2.24 4.32
N SER A 102 -16.50 -3.11 5.22
CA SER A 102 -17.39 -4.26 4.99
C SER A 102 -16.87 -5.45 4.16
N ALA A 103 -16.14 -6.33 4.83
CA ALA A 103 -15.84 -7.69 4.37
C ALA A 103 -16.70 -8.76 5.10
N LEU A 104 -18.00 -8.48 5.27
CA LEU A 104 -18.98 -9.43 5.82
C LEU A 104 -19.94 -9.90 4.73
#